data_AF-L7LPC8-F1
#
_entry.id   AF-L7LPC8-F1
#
_cell.length_a   1.000
_cell.length_b   1.000
_cell.length_c   1.000
_cell.angle_alpha   90.00
_cell.angle_beta   90.00
_cell.angle_gamma   90.00
#
_symmetry.space_group_name_H-M   'P 1'
#
loop_
_entity.id
_entity.type
_entity.pdbx_description
1 polymer ?
#
loop_
_entity_poly.entity_id
_entity_poly.type
_entity_poly.pdbx_seq_one_letter_code
_entity_poly.pdbx_strand_id
1 'polypeptide(L)'
;MVVRYRLGADAPADWRASPNPPTDRSPSLSDITGLLRERTGEAIVVERDGVRHRIRTDAITSVRLLSRRVVRNSEIRGVERALMRAAPAAERTETDGWLVNGAGDSLRSGAAAPVDFGSTAAGLPAALRWLDGRGLPRRVIVADRLMRVASLGAAIASSADYEVLIGPEPTGPTPPGDWAPIADGVVAVTVAASDDSARAAWRALDFELHHTCRLLAL
;
A
#
# COMPACT_ATOMS: atom_id res chain seq x y z
N MET A 1 -7.33 -6.78 -8.37
CA MET A 1 -5.87 -6.60 -8.53
C MET A 1 -5.54 -6.25 -9.97
N VAL A 2 -4.36 -5.71 -10.24
CA VAL A 2 -3.78 -5.56 -11.59
C VAL A 2 -2.54 -6.43 -11.69
N VAL A 3 -2.43 -7.20 -12.76
CA VAL A 3 -1.21 -7.95 -13.11
C VAL A 3 -0.66 -7.36 -14.40
N ARG A 4 0.59 -6.92 -14.39
CA ARG A 4 1.31 -6.50 -15.60
C ARG A 4 2.23 -7.61 -16.05
N TYR A 5 2.20 -7.96 -17.33
CA TYR A 5 2.91 -9.11 -17.88
C TYR A 5 3.46 -8.83 -19.29
N ARG A 6 4.47 -9.60 -19.69
CA ARG A 6 5.01 -9.64 -21.05
C ARG A 6 4.06 -10.39 -21.97
N LEU A 7 3.78 -9.82 -23.14
CA LEU A 7 3.06 -10.51 -24.20
C LEU A 7 3.94 -11.64 -24.78
N GLY A 8 3.31 -12.71 -25.25
CA GLY A 8 3.94 -13.95 -25.72
C GLY A 8 2.90 -15.03 -25.99
N ALA A 9 3.32 -16.13 -26.61
CA ALA A 9 2.43 -17.22 -27.03
C ALA A 9 1.55 -17.78 -25.90
N ASP A 10 2.07 -17.82 -24.67
CA ASP A 10 1.37 -18.33 -23.48
C ASP A 10 0.75 -17.23 -22.60
N ALA A 11 0.77 -15.98 -23.06
CA ALA A 11 0.18 -14.84 -22.35
C ALA A 11 -1.24 -14.55 -22.86
N PRO A 12 -2.15 -14.05 -22.02
CA PRO A 12 -3.46 -13.57 -22.49
C PRO A 12 -3.30 -12.55 -23.62
N ALA A 13 -4.28 -12.52 -24.52
CA ALA A 13 -4.33 -11.52 -25.58
C ALA A 13 -4.34 -10.09 -25.03
N ASP A 14 -3.72 -9.17 -25.75
CA ASP A 14 -3.77 -7.75 -25.40
C ASP A 14 -5.20 -7.23 -25.55
N TRP A 15 -5.70 -6.52 -24.54
CA TRP A 15 -7.02 -5.89 -24.58
C TRP A 15 -7.11 -4.80 -25.66
N ARG A 16 -5.97 -4.27 -26.11
CA ARG A 16 -5.86 -3.34 -27.23
C ARG A 16 -5.98 -4.00 -28.61
N ALA A 17 -6.13 -5.32 -28.67
CA ALA A 17 -6.05 -6.11 -29.90
C ALA A 17 -4.71 -5.96 -30.64
N SER A 18 -3.62 -5.72 -29.91
CA SER A 18 -2.25 -5.73 -30.45
C SER A 18 -1.81 -7.17 -30.80
N PRO A 19 -0.86 -7.35 -31.74
CA PRO A 19 -0.23 -8.64 -31.99
C PRO A 19 0.31 -9.29 -30.71
N ASN A 20 0.03 -10.58 -30.56
CA ASN A 20 0.53 -11.42 -29.47
C ASN A 20 1.01 -12.76 -30.05
N PRO A 21 2.33 -13.01 -30.19
CA PRO A 21 3.46 -12.27 -29.63
C PRO A 21 3.68 -10.88 -30.28
N PRO A 22 4.38 -9.98 -29.58
CA PRO A 22 4.61 -8.63 -30.07
C PRO A 22 5.60 -8.61 -31.25
N THR A 23 5.34 -7.71 -32.19
CA THR A 23 6.27 -7.26 -33.24
C THR A 23 7.14 -6.11 -32.73
N ASP A 24 8.21 -5.78 -33.45
CA ASP A 24 9.14 -4.67 -33.11
C ASP A 24 8.46 -3.31 -32.89
N ARG A 25 7.27 -3.08 -33.48
CA ARG A 25 6.51 -1.83 -33.37
C ARG A 25 5.23 -1.94 -32.55
N SER A 26 4.97 -3.08 -31.91
CA SER A 26 3.78 -3.25 -31.06
C SER A 26 4.14 -3.25 -29.58
N PRO A 27 3.18 -2.96 -28.68
CA PRO A 27 3.40 -3.06 -27.25
C PRO A 27 3.94 -4.44 -26.86
N SER A 28 4.95 -4.49 -25.98
CA SER A 28 5.52 -5.75 -25.45
C SER A 28 4.97 -6.13 -24.08
N LEU A 29 4.22 -5.21 -23.45
CA LEU A 29 3.61 -5.39 -22.14
C LEU A 29 2.10 -5.15 -22.22
N SER A 30 1.36 -5.98 -21.50
CA SER A 30 -0.07 -5.81 -21.26
C SER A 30 -0.36 -5.84 -19.76
N ASP A 31 -1.56 -5.47 -19.39
CA ASP A 31 -2.08 -5.52 -18.04
C ASP A 31 -3.49 -6.09 -18.02
N ILE A 32 -3.83 -6.78 -16.94
CA ILE A 32 -5.18 -7.27 -16.67
C ILE A 32 -5.59 -6.92 -15.27
N THR A 33 -6.79 -6.36 -15.14
CA THR A 33 -7.43 -6.06 -13.87
C THR A 33 -8.54 -7.07 -13.61
N GLY A 34 -8.54 -7.69 -12.44
CA GLY A 34 -9.54 -8.71 -12.09
C GLY A 34 -9.39 -9.29 -10.69
N LEU A 35 -10.13 -10.36 -10.43
CA LEU A 35 -10.10 -11.12 -9.18
C LEU A 35 -9.06 -12.24 -9.26
N LEU A 36 -8.23 -12.37 -8.23
CA LEU A 36 -7.36 -13.53 -8.10
C LEU A 36 -8.21 -14.76 -7.80
N ARG A 37 -8.09 -15.80 -8.62
CA ARG A 37 -8.74 -17.10 -8.37
C ARG A 37 -7.75 -18.15 -7.90
N GLU A 38 -6.58 -18.19 -8.51
CA GLU A 38 -5.54 -19.18 -8.19
C GLU A 38 -4.16 -18.54 -8.25
N ARG A 39 -3.27 -18.97 -7.36
CA ARG A 39 -1.85 -18.61 -7.36
C ARG A 39 -1.02 -19.86 -7.10
N THR A 40 -0.16 -20.22 -8.03
CA THR A 40 0.84 -21.28 -7.88
C THR A 40 2.24 -20.70 -8.08
N GLY A 41 3.29 -21.53 -7.96
CA GLY A 41 4.65 -21.10 -8.31
C GLY A 41 4.79 -20.77 -9.80
N GLU A 42 4.02 -21.43 -10.66
CA GLU A 42 4.16 -21.34 -12.12
C GLU A 42 3.26 -20.29 -12.77
N ALA A 43 2.10 -20.00 -12.18
CA ALA A 43 1.13 -19.10 -12.77
C ALA A 43 0.19 -18.46 -11.75
N ILE A 44 -0.43 -17.38 -12.21
CA ILE A 44 -1.58 -16.73 -11.57
C ILE A 44 -2.79 -16.84 -12.51
N VAL A 45 -3.97 -17.15 -11.95
CA VAL A 45 -5.24 -17.11 -12.67
C VAL A 45 -6.05 -15.91 -12.20
N VAL A 46 -6.30 -14.99 -13.12
CA VAL A 46 -7.11 -13.78 -12.90
C VAL A 46 -8.44 -13.94 -13.62
N GLU A 47 -9.54 -13.78 -12.91
CA GLU A 47 -10.87 -13.69 -13.52
C GLU A 47 -11.23 -12.24 -13.80
N ARG A 48 -11.60 -11.97 -15.06
CA ARG A 48 -12.07 -10.67 -15.54
C ARG A 48 -13.29 -10.90 -16.42
N ASP A 49 -14.36 -10.16 -16.16
CA ASP A 49 -15.60 -10.21 -16.97
C ASP A 49 -16.14 -11.65 -17.15
N GLY A 50 -16.02 -12.48 -16.11
CA GLY A 50 -16.43 -13.89 -16.10
C GLY A 50 -15.44 -14.86 -16.79
N VAL A 51 -14.36 -14.35 -17.38
CA VAL A 51 -13.35 -15.14 -18.09
C VAL A 51 -12.10 -15.32 -17.23
N ARG A 52 -11.58 -16.55 -17.15
CA ARG A 52 -10.33 -16.87 -16.46
C ARG A 52 -9.14 -16.73 -17.40
N HIS A 53 -8.17 -15.92 -16.99
CA HIS A 53 -6.93 -15.68 -17.70
C HIS A 53 -5.75 -16.23 -16.90
N ARG A 54 -5.03 -17.20 -17.46
CA ARG A 54 -3.81 -17.76 -16.87
C ARG A 54 -2.61 -16.94 -17.34
N ILE A 55 -1.74 -16.55 -16.41
CA ILE A 55 -0.54 -15.75 -16.67
C ILE A 55 0.64 -16.45 -15.99
N ARG A 56 1.66 -16.83 -16.76
CA ARG A 56 2.85 -17.48 -16.20
C ARG A 56 3.64 -16.51 -15.33
N THR A 57 4.16 -16.99 -14.20
CA THR A 57 4.87 -16.17 -13.20
C THR A 57 6.08 -15.46 -13.81
N ASP A 58 6.80 -16.09 -14.75
CA ASP A 58 7.98 -15.52 -15.41
C ASP A 58 7.67 -14.44 -16.46
N ALA A 59 6.42 -14.37 -16.93
CA ALA A 59 5.94 -13.28 -17.76
C ALA A 59 5.51 -12.07 -16.92
N ILE A 60 5.21 -12.26 -15.64
CA ILE A 60 4.74 -11.18 -14.75
C ILE A 60 5.88 -10.23 -14.44
N THR A 61 5.62 -8.93 -14.63
CA THR A 61 6.57 -7.85 -14.32
C THR A 61 6.19 -7.11 -13.05
N SER A 62 4.90 -7.06 -12.71
CA SER A 62 4.42 -6.49 -11.46
C SER A 62 3.01 -6.98 -11.14
N VAL A 63 2.69 -7.13 -9.85
CA VAL A 63 1.33 -7.34 -9.35
C VAL A 63 1.00 -6.22 -8.38
N ARG A 64 -0.20 -5.65 -8.50
CA ARG A 64 -0.70 -4.62 -7.60
C ARG A 64 -2.08 -4.99 -7.09
N LEU A 65 -2.25 -4.98 -5.77
CA LEU A 65 -3.56 -5.13 -5.16
C LEU A 65 -4.34 -3.80 -5.31
N LEU A 66 -5.65 -3.89 -5.57
CA LEU A 66 -6.54 -2.74 -5.69
C LEU A 66 -7.68 -2.87 -4.71
N SER A 67 -8.12 -1.73 -4.15
CA SER A 67 -9.38 -1.59 -3.45
C SER A 67 -10.55 -1.94 -4.38
N ARG A 68 -11.66 -2.44 -3.81
CA ARG A 68 -12.88 -2.77 -4.59
C ARG A 68 -13.56 -1.54 -5.17
N ARG A 69 -13.46 -0.41 -4.48
CA ARG A 69 -13.93 0.91 -4.94
C ARG A 69 -12.77 1.79 -5.34
N VAL A 70 -13.06 2.83 -6.12
CA VAL A 70 -12.10 3.91 -6.35
C VAL A 70 -11.83 4.63 -5.03
N VAL A 71 -10.55 4.78 -4.70
CA VAL A 71 -10.07 5.54 -3.54
C VAL A 71 -9.26 6.72 -4.06
N ARG A 72 -9.65 7.95 -3.69
CA ARG A 72 -8.97 9.19 -4.10
C ARG A 72 -7.71 9.44 -3.27
N ASN A 73 -6.72 10.13 -3.84
CA ASN A 73 -5.52 10.52 -3.08
C ASN A 73 -5.84 11.38 -1.85
N SER A 74 -6.91 12.19 -1.89
CA SER A 74 -7.38 12.97 -0.73
C SER A 74 -7.93 12.08 0.39
N GLU A 75 -8.64 11.00 0.06
CA GLU A 75 -9.11 10.02 1.05
C GLU A 75 -7.94 9.28 1.70
N ILE A 76 -6.94 8.86 0.90
CA ILE A 76 -5.72 8.23 1.42
C ILE A 76 -5.01 9.16 2.41
N ARG A 77 -4.85 10.46 2.07
CA ARG A 77 -4.27 11.45 2.97
C ARG A 77 -5.08 11.62 4.25
N GLY A 78 -6.41 11.68 4.15
CA GLY A 78 -7.29 11.81 5.32
C GLY A 78 -7.11 10.64 6.30
N VAL A 79 -7.13 9.42 5.79
CA VAL A 79 -6.94 8.19 6.58
C VAL A 79 -5.54 8.13 7.19
N GLU A 80 -4.49 8.37 6.39
CA GLU A 80 -3.12 8.34 6.92
C GLU A 80 -2.86 9.44 7.95
N ARG A 81 -3.43 10.63 7.76
CA ARG A 81 -3.34 11.69 8.77
C ARG A 81 -4.06 11.32 10.05
N ALA A 82 -5.25 10.72 9.96
CA ALA A 82 -5.99 10.24 11.12
C ALA A 82 -5.21 9.15 11.87
N LEU A 83 -4.69 8.15 11.16
CA LEU A 83 -3.86 7.09 11.73
C LEU A 83 -2.56 7.64 12.36
N MET A 84 -1.88 8.56 11.69
CA MET A 84 -0.72 9.23 12.27
C MET A 84 -1.12 9.96 13.55
N ARG A 85 -2.23 10.72 13.56
CA ARG A 85 -2.75 11.48 14.72
C ARG A 85 -3.17 10.60 15.89
N ALA A 86 -3.75 9.44 15.63
CA ALA A 86 -4.17 8.49 16.65
C ALA A 86 -2.99 7.74 17.28
N ALA A 87 -1.90 7.55 16.53
CA ALA A 87 -0.73 6.83 17.01
C ALA A 87 -0.15 7.46 18.30
N PRO A 88 0.13 6.65 19.34
CA PRO A 88 0.85 7.10 20.53
C PRO A 88 2.20 7.71 20.16
N ALA A 89 2.45 8.92 20.64
CA ALA A 89 3.71 9.62 20.38
C ALA A 89 4.03 10.57 21.54
N ALA A 90 5.23 10.47 22.10
CA ALA A 90 5.70 11.37 23.16
C ALA A 90 5.71 12.84 22.71
N GLU A 91 6.05 13.06 21.44
CA GLU A 91 6.04 14.37 20.79
C GLU A 91 5.61 14.22 19.33
N ARG A 92 5.18 15.31 18.72
CA ARG A 92 4.74 15.34 17.32
C ARG A 92 5.07 16.67 16.69
N THR A 93 5.45 16.65 15.42
CA THR A 93 5.62 17.87 14.63
C THR A 93 5.04 17.72 13.23
N GLU A 94 4.81 18.85 12.57
CA GLU A 94 4.52 18.92 11.15
C GLU A 94 5.56 19.84 10.48
N THR A 95 6.20 19.36 9.41
CA THR A 95 7.24 20.10 8.68
C THR A 95 7.14 19.79 7.20
N ASP A 96 7.01 20.81 6.35
CA ASP A 96 6.96 20.67 4.88
C ASP A 96 5.93 19.62 4.38
N GLY A 97 4.78 19.54 5.03
CA GLY A 97 3.70 18.59 4.73
C GLY A 97 3.92 17.17 5.25
N TRP A 98 5.02 16.92 5.98
CA TRP A 98 5.29 15.69 6.70
C TRP A 98 4.78 15.79 8.13
N LEU A 99 4.04 14.79 8.58
CA LEU A 99 3.74 14.61 10.00
C LEU A 99 4.75 13.61 10.56
N VAL A 100 5.37 13.96 11.69
CA VAL A 100 6.41 13.15 12.34
C VAL A 100 6.03 12.88 13.78
N ASN A 101 6.03 11.60 14.15
CA ASN A 101 5.74 11.12 15.49
C ASN A 101 7.02 10.74 16.21
N GLY A 102 7.13 11.14 17.49
CA GLY A 102 8.16 10.69 18.42
C GLY A 102 7.90 9.27 18.92
N ALA A 103 8.68 8.82 19.90
CA ALA A 103 8.60 7.47 20.46
C ALA A 103 7.18 7.08 20.93
N GLY A 104 6.86 5.80 20.80
CA GLY A 104 5.59 5.17 21.18
C GLY A 104 5.59 3.71 20.70
N ASP A 105 4.48 3.02 20.94
CA ASP A 105 4.34 1.57 20.82
C ASP A 105 3.46 1.12 19.63
N SER A 106 3.30 1.96 18.62
CA SER A 106 2.56 1.63 17.38
C SER A 106 3.44 1.63 16.13
N LEU A 107 2.89 1.17 15.00
CA LEU A 107 3.60 1.18 13.71
C LEU A 107 3.99 2.61 13.30
N ARG A 108 3.11 3.57 13.59
CA ARG A 108 3.26 4.99 13.25
C ARG A 108 3.94 5.80 14.34
N SER A 109 4.28 5.20 15.48
CA SER A 109 5.13 5.84 16.49
C SER A 109 6.57 5.88 15.99
N GLY A 110 7.32 6.94 16.28
CA GLY A 110 8.73 7.08 15.88
C GLY A 110 8.92 6.97 14.36
N ALA A 111 8.02 7.56 13.58
CA ALA A 111 8.00 7.50 12.12
C ALA A 111 7.48 8.81 11.52
N ALA A 112 7.88 9.09 10.27
CA ALA A 112 7.40 10.22 9.48
C ALA A 112 6.48 9.75 8.33
N ALA A 113 5.49 10.55 7.95
CA ALA A 113 4.62 10.26 6.81
C ALA A 113 4.23 11.53 6.02
N PRO A 114 4.22 11.49 4.67
CA PRO A 114 3.87 12.62 3.81
C PRO A 114 2.33 12.72 3.67
N VAL A 115 1.67 13.20 4.72
CA VAL A 115 0.19 13.16 4.81
C VAL A 115 -0.50 14.43 4.32
N ASP A 116 0.22 15.54 4.16
CA ASP A 116 -0.37 16.78 3.64
C ASP A 116 -0.34 16.84 2.10
N PHE A 117 -1.21 17.67 1.52
CA PHE A 117 -1.32 17.87 0.07
C PHE A 117 -0.02 18.39 -0.55
N GLY A 118 0.66 19.32 0.14
CA GLY A 118 1.92 19.94 -0.30
C GLY A 118 3.18 19.13 0.02
N SER A 119 3.05 17.92 0.57
CA SER A 119 4.20 17.09 0.91
C SER A 119 5.00 16.70 -0.34
N THR A 120 6.31 16.94 -0.29
CA THR A 120 7.25 16.54 -1.33
C THR A 120 8.46 15.86 -0.72
N ALA A 121 9.24 15.15 -1.54
CA ALA A 121 10.48 14.52 -1.10
C ALA A 121 11.51 15.53 -0.56
N ALA A 122 11.42 16.81 -0.96
CA ALA A 122 12.30 17.87 -0.46
C ALA A 122 12.12 18.14 1.05
N GLY A 123 10.95 17.81 1.62
CA GLY A 123 10.70 17.93 3.06
C GLY A 123 11.25 16.77 3.90
N LEU A 124 11.61 15.63 3.27
CA LEU A 124 12.09 14.45 3.99
C LEU A 124 13.31 14.75 4.88
N PRO A 125 14.35 15.50 4.44
CA PRO A 125 15.49 15.81 5.30
C PRO A 125 15.12 16.53 6.60
N ALA A 126 14.09 17.39 6.60
CA ALA A 126 13.64 18.07 7.81
C ALA A 126 12.97 17.09 8.78
N ALA A 127 12.12 16.19 8.27
CA ALA A 127 11.50 15.14 9.05
C ALA A 127 12.55 14.18 9.67
N LEU A 128 13.57 13.79 8.90
CA LEU A 128 14.65 12.93 9.40
C LEU A 128 15.51 13.61 10.46
N ARG A 129 15.86 14.89 10.28
CA ARG A 129 16.58 15.67 11.31
C ARG A 129 15.80 15.73 12.63
N TRP A 130 14.48 15.82 12.56
CA TRP A 130 13.63 15.84 13.76
C TRP A 130 13.65 14.51 14.51
N LEU A 131 13.64 13.37 13.79
CA LEU A 131 13.81 12.04 14.37
C LEU A 131 15.22 11.84 14.94
N ASP A 132 16.25 12.21 14.18
CA ASP A 132 17.66 12.10 14.59
C ASP A 132 17.93 12.90 15.87
N GLY A 133 17.38 14.11 15.99
CA GLY A 133 17.49 14.96 17.18
C GLY A 133 16.89 14.35 18.45
N ARG A 134 16.13 13.26 18.33
CA ARG A 134 15.54 12.48 19.42
C ARG A 134 16.15 11.07 19.56
N GLY A 135 17.21 10.77 18.80
CA GLY A 135 17.82 9.45 18.77
C GLY A 135 16.90 8.35 18.25
N LEU A 136 15.90 8.70 17.42
CA LEU A 136 14.94 7.75 16.87
C LEU A 136 15.44 7.21 15.51
N PRO A 137 15.10 5.95 15.17
CA PRO A 137 15.42 5.41 13.86
C PRO A 137 14.71 6.18 12.75
N ARG A 138 15.36 6.29 11.59
CA ARG A 138 14.84 6.96 10.39
C ARG A 138 13.78 6.11 9.70
N ARG A 139 12.58 6.09 10.28
CA ARG A 139 11.44 5.34 9.76
C ARG A 139 10.46 6.24 9.02
N VAL A 140 10.02 5.79 7.86
CA VAL A 140 9.09 6.53 7.01
C VAL A 140 7.97 5.61 6.54
N ILE A 141 6.71 6.06 6.69
CA ILE A 141 5.55 5.37 6.14
C ILE A 141 5.10 6.11 4.88
N VAL A 142 5.07 5.41 3.76
CA VAL A 142 4.62 5.94 2.47
C VAL A 142 3.39 5.17 2.02
N ALA A 143 2.24 5.83 2.05
CA ALA A 143 1.04 5.29 1.43
C ALA A 143 1.15 5.31 -0.09
N ASP A 144 0.64 4.25 -0.70
CA ASP A 144 0.58 4.09 -2.14
C ASP A 144 -0.10 5.30 -2.80
N ARG A 145 0.45 5.75 -3.92
CA ARG A 145 0.02 6.92 -4.71
C ARG A 145 0.25 8.30 -4.08
N LEU A 146 0.64 8.41 -2.81
CA LEU A 146 0.95 9.72 -2.22
C LEU A 146 2.37 10.19 -2.58
N MET A 147 3.34 9.29 -2.52
CA MET A 147 4.72 9.57 -2.90
C MET A 147 5.37 8.33 -3.51
N ARG A 148 6.22 8.51 -4.52
CA ARG A 148 7.00 7.40 -5.06
C ARG A 148 8.18 7.16 -4.13
N VAL A 149 8.37 5.91 -3.70
CA VAL A 149 9.53 5.53 -2.87
C VAL A 149 10.85 5.93 -3.55
N ALA A 150 10.96 5.76 -4.87
CA ALA A 150 12.13 6.16 -5.65
C ALA A 150 12.39 7.69 -5.66
N SER A 151 11.39 8.52 -5.40
CA SER A 151 11.60 9.99 -5.33
C SER A 151 12.15 10.45 -3.98
N LEU A 152 12.23 9.58 -2.96
CA LEU A 152 12.73 9.97 -1.63
C LEU A 152 14.22 10.34 -1.64
N GLY A 153 14.99 9.89 -2.63
CA GLY A 153 16.42 10.20 -2.73
C GLY A 153 17.27 9.65 -1.57
N ALA A 154 16.74 8.67 -0.83
CA ALA A 154 17.40 8.01 0.29
C ALA A 154 17.62 6.53 0.00
N ALA A 155 18.73 5.99 0.52
CA ALA A 155 18.94 4.54 0.54
C ALA A 155 17.89 3.89 1.45
N ILE A 156 17.40 2.72 1.06
CA ILE A 156 16.40 1.97 1.82
C ILE A 156 17.11 0.77 2.41
N ALA A 157 17.30 0.76 3.73
CA ALA A 157 17.91 -0.34 4.45
C ALA A 157 16.97 -1.55 4.52
N SER A 158 15.67 -1.30 4.75
CA SER A 158 14.64 -2.34 4.73
C SER A 158 13.27 -1.76 4.41
N SER A 159 12.35 -2.64 3.99
CA SER A 159 10.97 -2.28 3.74
C SER A 159 10.01 -3.39 4.14
N ALA A 160 8.86 -3.00 4.70
CA ALA A 160 7.74 -3.89 4.97
C ALA A 160 6.46 -3.31 4.36
N ASP A 161 5.72 -4.16 3.63
CA ASP A 161 4.46 -3.79 2.98
C ASP A 161 3.27 -4.06 3.92
N TYR A 162 2.31 -3.14 3.93
CA TYR A 162 1.10 -3.20 4.75
C TYR A 162 -0.15 -2.89 3.91
N GLU A 163 -1.26 -3.43 4.36
CA GLU A 163 -2.60 -3.07 3.91
C GLU A 163 -3.28 -2.22 4.97
N VAL A 164 -3.91 -1.12 4.53
CA VAL A 164 -4.82 -0.36 5.36
C VAL A 164 -6.24 -0.74 4.99
N LEU A 165 -6.92 -1.40 5.91
CA LEU A 165 -8.31 -1.82 5.77
C LEU A 165 -9.21 -0.86 6.55
N ILE A 166 -10.41 -0.60 6.04
CA ILE A 166 -11.42 0.25 6.69
C ILE A 166 -12.69 -0.55 6.86
N GLY A 167 -13.30 -0.44 8.02
CA GLY A 167 -14.53 -1.15 8.38
C GLY A 167 -15.26 -0.46 9.52
N PRO A 168 -16.38 -1.05 9.97
CA PRO A 168 -17.11 -0.56 11.13
C PRO A 168 -16.25 -0.71 12.40
N GLU A 169 -16.53 0.13 13.39
CA GLU A 169 -15.91 -0.01 14.72
C GLU A 169 -16.20 -1.41 15.32
N PRO A 170 -15.17 -2.20 15.67
CA PRO A 170 -15.37 -3.55 16.20
C PRO A 170 -16.07 -3.52 17.55
N THR A 171 -17.12 -4.34 17.71
CA THR A 171 -17.88 -4.47 18.97
C THR A 171 -17.42 -5.65 19.84
N GLY A 172 -16.46 -6.44 19.36
CA GLY A 172 -15.95 -7.64 20.02
C GLY A 172 -14.42 -7.76 19.94
N PRO A 173 -13.87 -8.96 20.20
CA PRO A 173 -12.44 -9.21 20.09
C PRO A 173 -11.90 -8.81 18.71
N THR A 174 -10.78 -8.08 18.70
CA THR A 174 -10.13 -7.63 17.46
C THR A 174 -8.99 -8.56 17.06
N PRO A 175 -8.82 -8.87 15.75
CA PRO A 175 -7.64 -9.57 15.26
C PRO A 175 -6.36 -8.73 15.47
N PRO A 176 -5.17 -9.33 15.33
CA PRO A 176 -3.92 -8.58 15.35
C PRO A 176 -3.91 -7.45 14.31
N GLY A 177 -3.44 -6.28 14.71
CA GLY A 177 -3.34 -5.10 13.84
C GLY A 177 -3.39 -3.80 14.63
N ASP A 178 -2.70 -2.79 14.13
CA ASP A 178 -2.73 -1.43 14.69
C ASP A 178 -3.93 -0.69 14.09
N TRP A 179 -4.99 -0.49 14.88
CA TRP A 179 -6.23 0.13 14.44
C TRP A 179 -6.57 1.38 15.25
N ALA A 180 -7.24 2.31 14.58
CA ALA A 180 -7.70 3.54 15.20
C ALA A 180 -8.99 4.06 14.55
N PRO A 181 -9.84 4.78 15.31
CA PRO A 181 -10.98 5.48 14.77
C PRO A 181 -10.54 6.58 13.79
N ILE A 182 -11.21 6.66 12.65
CA ILE A 182 -10.94 7.67 11.62
C ILE A 182 -12.15 8.56 11.33
N ALA A 183 -13.35 8.11 11.72
CA ALA A 183 -14.60 8.86 11.74
C ALA A 183 -15.57 8.18 12.73
N ASP A 184 -16.74 8.78 12.96
CA ASP A 184 -17.76 8.21 13.83
C ASP A 184 -18.20 6.82 13.32
N GLY A 185 -18.06 5.80 14.18
CA GLY A 185 -18.35 4.40 13.87
C GLY A 185 -17.46 3.76 12.79
N VAL A 186 -16.38 4.42 12.35
CA VAL A 186 -15.49 3.93 11.29
C VAL A 186 -14.05 3.92 11.76
N VAL A 187 -13.40 2.77 11.61
CA VAL A 187 -12.00 2.57 11.98
C VAL A 187 -11.16 2.20 10.76
N ALA A 188 -9.87 2.48 10.85
CA ALA A 188 -8.86 1.94 9.94
C ALA A 188 -7.90 1.06 10.72
N VAL A 189 -7.52 -0.07 10.14
CA VAL A 189 -6.48 -0.97 10.67
C VAL A 189 -5.35 -1.13 9.67
N THR A 190 -4.12 -1.15 10.17
CA THR A 190 -2.93 -1.47 9.38
C THR A 190 -2.46 -2.89 9.69
N VAL A 191 -2.41 -3.73 8.67
CA VAL A 191 -2.06 -5.16 8.77
C VAL A 191 -0.89 -5.45 7.84
N ALA A 192 0.07 -6.26 8.29
CA ALA A 192 1.19 -6.65 7.44
C ALA A 192 0.69 -7.41 6.20
N ALA A 193 1.20 -7.09 5.02
CA ALA A 193 0.79 -7.74 3.78
C ALA A 193 1.16 -9.24 3.75
N SER A 194 2.15 -9.65 4.55
CA SER A 194 2.57 -11.04 4.73
C SER A 194 1.72 -11.84 5.73
N ASP A 195 0.84 -11.18 6.50
CA ASP A 195 0.01 -11.84 7.51
C ASP A 195 -1.38 -12.15 6.93
N ASP A 196 -1.46 -13.25 6.19
CA ASP A 196 -2.71 -13.70 5.55
C ASP A 196 -3.82 -14.00 6.57
N SER A 197 -3.45 -14.47 7.76
CA SER A 197 -4.41 -14.82 8.82
C SER A 197 -5.07 -13.58 9.39
N ALA A 198 -4.29 -12.57 9.79
CA ALA A 198 -4.84 -11.30 10.28
C ALA A 198 -5.66 -10.59 9.19
N ARG A 199 -5.17 -10.59 7.95
CA ARG A 199 -5.87 -10.00 6.79
C ARG A 199 -7.21 -10.67 6.51
N ALA A 200 -7.32 -11.99 6.67
CA ALA A 200 -8.58 -12.73 6.51
C ALA A 200 -9.53 -12.47 7.68
N ALA A 201 -9.00 -12.43 8.92
CA ALA A 201 -9.78 -12.19 10.12
C ALA A 201 -10.43 -10.79 10.11
N TRP A 202 -9.69 -9.74 9.73
CA TRP A 202 -10.27 -8.39 9.59
C TRP A 202 -11.34 -8.33 8.50
N ARG A 203 -11.13 -9.00 7.35
CA ARG A 203 -12.13 -9.06 6.28
C ARG A 203 -13.42 -9.79 6.69
N ALA A 204 -13.33 -10.75 7.62
CA ALA A 204 -14.50 -11.41 8.20
C ALA A 204 -15.33 -10.48 9.11
N LEU A 205 -14.76 -9.34 9.51
CA LEU A 205 -15.44 -8.27 10.26
C LEU A 205 -15.88 -7.11 9.33
N ASP A 206 -16.07 -7.38 8.05
CA ASP A 206 -16.47 -6.40 7.02
C ASP A 206 -15.46 -5.27 6.76
N PHE A 207 -14.18 -5.50 7.05
CA PHE A 207 -13.13 -4.57 6.65
C PHE A 207 -12.73 -4.76 5.20
N GLU A 208 -12.70 -3.67 4.46
CA GLU A 208 -12.29 -3.65 3.06
C GLU A 208 -10.96 -2.95 2.85
N LEU A 209 -10.19 -3.40 1.86
CA LEU A 209 -8.95 -2.73 1.48
C LEU A 209 -9.23 -1.31 1.01
N HIS A 210 -8.66 -0.33 1.71
CA HIS A 210 -8.65 1.07 1.30
C HIS A 210 -7.43 1.39 0.45
N HIS A 211 -6.24 1.08 0.95
CA HIS A 211 -4.99 1.29 0.23
C HIS A 211 -3.87 0.43 0.82
N THR A 212 -2.71 0.46 0.18
CA THR A 212 -1.49 -0.16 0.70
C THR A 212 -0.51 0.92 1.13
N CYS A 213 0.37 0.61 2.07
CA CYS A 213 1.46 1.48 2.45
C CYS A 213 2.72 0.67 2.71
N ARG A 214 3.86 1.35 2.78
CA ARG A 214 5.15 0.73 3.06
C ARG A 214 5.81 1.46 4.21
N LEU A 215 6.25 0.72 5.22
CA LEU A 215 7.19 1.20 6.22
C LEU A 215 8.60 0.98 5.66
N LEU A 216 9.39 2.05 5.66
CA LEU A 216 10.77 2.09 5.21
C LEU A 216 11.68 2.39 6.40
N ALA A 217 12.78 1.67 6.52
CA ALA A 217 13.94 2.10 7.29
C ALA A 217 14.99 2.66 6.32
N LEU A 218 15.46 3.88 6.58
CA LEU A 218 16.44 4.61 5.78
C LEU A 218 17.83 4.61 6.43
#